data_AF-A0A0B6Z0L9-F1
#
_entry.id   AF-A0A0B6Z0L9-F1
#
_cell.length_a   1.000
_cell.length_b   1.000
_cell.length_c   1.000
_cell.angle_alpha   90.00
_cell.angle_beta   90.00
_cell.angle_gamma   90.00
#
_symmetry.space_group_name_H-M   'P 1'
#
loop_
_entity.id
_entity.type
_entity.pdbx_description
1 polymer ?
#
loop_
_entity_poly.entity_id
_entity_poly.type
_entity_poly.pdbx_seq_one_letter_code
_entity_poly.pdbx_strand_id
1 'polypeptide(L)' 'CEFCHWNDTFIIPARVLHSWDFTVSKVCRASKQFLKLMQKKAVIRIQDVNPMLFVYVEQLNEIKKLREEMMIM' A
#
# COMPACT_ATOMS: atom_id res chain seq x y z
N CYS A 1 3.86 20.51 13.78
CA CYS A 1 4.60 20.92 14.99
C CYS A 1 5.97 20.26 15.00
N GLU A 2 7.01 20.92 15.52
CA GLU A 2 8.38 20.36 15.58
C GLU A 2 8.49 19.18 16.55
N PHE A 3 7.59 19.09 17.54
CA PHE A 3 7.54 17.96 18.46
C PHE A 3 7.04 16.65 17.81
N CYS A 4 6.26 16.74 16.72
CA CYS A 4 5.54 15.61 16.13
C CYS A 4 5.94 15.29 14.67
N HIS A 5 6.59 16.23 13.96
CA HIS A 5 7.06 16.06 12.57
C HIS A 5 8.56 16.32 12.48
N TRP A 6 9.37 15.27 12.34
CA TRP A 6 10.85 15.39 12.27
C TRP A 6 11.36 15.10 10.85
N ASN A 7 10.61 15.54 9.83
CA ASN A 7 10.84 15.17 8.42
C ASN A 7 10.90 13.65 8.18
N ASP A 8 10.29 12.86 9.07
CA ASP A 8 10.07 11.43 8.88
C ASP A 8 9.32 11.20 7.57
N THR A 9 9.75 10.21 6.78
CA THR A 9 9.12 9.88 5.50
C THR A 9 8.59 8.44 5.48
N PHE A 10 7.55 8.23 4.68
CA PHE A 10 7.00 6.90 4.39
C PHE A 10 6.23 6.92 3.05
N ILE A 11 6.01 5.75 2.46
CA ILE A 11 5.14 5.59 1.29
C ILE A 11 3.69 5.68 1.73
N ILE A 12 2.86 6.44 1.02
CA ILE A 12 1.45 6.63 1.41
C ILE A 12 0.58 5.56 0.75
N PRO A 13 -0.09 4.66 1.51
CA PRO A 13 -0.86 3.55 0.93
C PRO A 13 -1.92 3.98 -0.07
N ALA A 14 -2.61 5.11 0.19
CA ALA A 14 -3.61 5.64 -0.74
C ALA A 14 -3.01 6.00 -2.11
N ARG A 15 -1.78 6.55 -2.16
CA ARG A 15 -1.10 6.89 -3.42
C ARG A 15 -0.69 5.62 -4.19
N VAL A 16 -0.26 4.59 -3.48
CA VAL A 16 0.03 3.27 -4.08
C VAL A 16 -1.23 2.68 -4.70
N LEU A 17 -2.36 2.71 -3.99
CA LEU A 17 -3.60 2.07 -4.42
C LEU A 17 -4.31 2.82 -5.55
N HIS A 18 -4.29 4.15 -5.53
CA HIS A 18 -5.00 4.97 -6.53
C HIS A 18 -4.14 5.37 -7.72
N SER A 19 -2.81 5.41 -7.57
CA SER A 19 -1.92 5.97 -8.59
C SER A 19 -0.67 5.13 -8.86
N TRP A 20 -0.55 3.95 -8.24
CA TRP A 20 0.64 3.10 -8.32
C TRP A 20 1.95 3.85 -7.98
N ASP A 21 1.85 4.81 -7.05
CA ASP A 21 2.92 5.73 -6.70
C ASP A 21 3.57 5.36 -5.37
N PHE A 22 4.85 5.02 -5.44
CA PHE A 22 5.68 4.59 -4.32
C PHE A 22 6.63 5.69 -3.82
N THR A 23 6.44 6.93 -4.25
CA THR A 23 7.25 8.06 -3.78
C THR A 23 7.05 8.30 -2.28
N VAL A 24 8.16 8.53 -1.57
CA VAL A 24 8.12 8.80 -0.13
C VAL A 24 7.60 10.21 0.12
N SER A 25 6.71 10.35 1.10
CA SER A 25 6.16 11.64 1.54
C SER A 25 6.48 11.87 3.00
N LYS A 26 6.60 13.15 3.40
CA LYS A 26 6.77 13.52 4.81
C LYS A 26 5.52 13.16 5.60
N VAL A 27 5.70 12.54 6.75
CA VAL A 27 4.64 12.12 7.68
C VAL A 27 5.01 12.51 9.11
N CYS A 28 4.01 12.63 10.00
CA CYS A 28 4.30 12.73 11.42
C CYS A 28 4.83 11.39 11.97
N ARG A 29 5.47 11.46 13.14
CA ARG A 29 6.05 10.28 13.78
C ARG A 29 5.03 9.19 14.10
N ALA A 30 3.87 9.59 14.63
CA ALA A 30 2.80 8.66 14.96
C ALA A 30 2.32 7.89 13.72
N SER A 31 2.10 8.58 12.60
CA SER A 31 1.74 7.93 11.34
C SER A 31 2.84 7.00 10.84
N LYS A 32 4.12 7.38 10.94
CA LYS A 32 5.23 6.48 10.55
C LYS A 32 5.24 5.20 11.40
N GLN A 33 5.03 5.31 12.71
CA GLN A 33 4.95 4.14 13.60
C GLN A 33 3.77 3.25 13.24
N PHE A 34 2.59 3.83 13.04
CA PHE A 34 1.40 3.10 12.62
C PHE A 34 1.61 2.40 11.28
N LEU A 35 2.12 3.10 10.27
CA LEU A 35 2.38 2.57 8.94
C LEU A 35 3.39 1.41 9.00
N LYS A 36 4.46 1.52 9.80
CA LYS A 36 5.40 0.40 10.05
C LYS A 36 4.73 -0.82 10.66
N LEU A 37 3.83 -0.64 11.63
CA LEU A 37 3.09 -1.75 12.27
C LEU A 37 2.11 -2.43 11.31
N MET A 38 1.54 -1.69 10.36
CA MET A 38 0.56 -2.20 9.40
C MET A 38 1.18 -2.76 8.13
N GLN A 39 2.41 -2.36 7.77
CA GLN A 39 3.04 -2.71 6.48
C GLN A 39 3.05 -4.20 6.16
N LYS A 40 3.24 -5.06 7.17
CA LYS A 40 3.29 -6.52 7.00
C LYS A 40 1.93 -7.21 7.19
N LYS A 41 0.88 -6.46 7.52
CA LYS A 41 -0.46 -7.00 7.78
C LYS A 41 -1.32 -6.88 6.52
N ALA A 42 -2.12 -7.90 6.24
CA ALA A 42 -3.09 -7.89 5.14
C ALA A 42 -4.34 -7.06 5.51
N VAL A 43 -4.18 -5.73 5.61
CA VAL A 43 -5.24 -4.82 6.10
C VAL A 43 -6.03 -4.13 4.98
N ILE A 44 -5.68 -4.37 3.72
CA ILE A 44 -6.33 -3.72 2.57
C ILE A 44 -6.69 -4.78 1.52
N ARG A 45 -7.95 -4.81 1.12
CA ARG A 45 -8.41 -5.55 -0.06
C ARG A 45 -8.39 -4.61 -1.26
N ILE A 46 -7.40 -4.78 -2.15
CA ILE A 46 -7.21 -3.90 -3.32
C ILE A 46 -8.46 -3.86 -4.20
N GLN A 47 -9.13 -4.99 -4.39
CA GLN A 47 -10.34 -5.12 -5.22
C GLN A 47 -11.47 -4.19 -4.76
N ASP A 48 -11.60 -3.94 -3.45
CA ASP A 48 -12.65 -3.06 -2.90
C ASP A 48 -12.31 -1.57 -3.06
N VAL A 49 -11.01 -1.24 -3.10
CA VAL A 49 -10.52 0.15 -3.12
C VAL A 49 -10.34 0.64 -4.55
N ASN A 50 -9.69 -0.17 -5.39
CA ASN A 50 -9.41 0.15 -6.78
C ASN A 50 -9.27 -1.14 -7.62
N PRO A 51 -10.38 -1.71 -8.11
CA PRO A 51 -10.33 -2.92 -8.93
C PRO A 51 -9.61 -2.69 -10.27
N MET A 52 -9.62 -1.46 -10.78
CA MET A 52 -8.95 -1.09 -12.02
C MET A 52 -7.42 -1.17 -11.91
N LEU A 53 -6.86 -1.18 -10.70
CA LEU A 53 -5.42 -1.31 -10.51
C LEU A 53 -4.86 -2.62 -11.08
N PHE A 54 -5.62 -3.71 -10.99
CA PHE A 54 -5.25 -5.00 -11.62
C PHE A 54 -5.30 -4.95 -13.15
N VAL A 55 -6.05 -4.02 -13.74
CA VAL A 55 -6.10 -3.85 -15.20
C VAL A 55 -4.89 -3.05 -15.68
N TYR A 56 -4.51 -2.00 -14.94
CA TYR A 56 -3.43 -1.10 -15.34
C TYR A 56 -2.04 -1.58 -14.95
N VAL A 57 -1.93 -2.50 -13.98
CA VAL A 57 -0.65 -3.02 -13.49
C VAL A 57 -0.58 -4.52 -13.76
N GLU A 58 0.08 -4.89 -14.85
CA GLU A 58 0.20 -6.28 -15.31
C GLU A 58 0.80 -7.20 -14.25
N GLN A 59 1.90 -6.79 -13.60
CA GLN A 59 2.54 -7.61 -12.56
C GLN A 59 1.62 -7.87 -11.37
N LEU A 60 0.76 -6.91 -11.03
CA LEU A 60 -0.20 -7.08 -9.95
C LEU A 60 -1.31 -8.07 -10.34
N ASN A 61 -1.71 -8.07 -11.62
CA ASN A 61 -2.66 -9.03 -12.17
C ASN A 61 -2.10 -10.46 -12.18
N GLU A 62 -0.84 -10.62 -12.56
CA GLU A 62 -0.15 -11.92 -12.52
C GLU A 62 -0.13 -12.48 -11.09
N ILE A 63 0.23 -11.65 -10.09
CA ILE A 63 0.21 -12.05 -8.68
C ILE A 63 -1.20 -12.43 -8.24
N LYS A 64 -2.25 -11.74 -8.70
CA LYS A 64 -3.64 -12.10 -8.39
C LYS A 64 -3.98 -13.49 -8.91
N LYS A 65 -3.67 -13.79 -10.18
CA LYS A 65 -3.91 -15.11 -10.79
C LYS A 65 -3.18 -16.21 -10.03
N LEU A 66 -1.90 -16.02 -9.73
CA LEU A 66 -1.11 -16.99 -8.96
C LEU A 66 -1.73 -17.25 -7.58
N ARG A 67 -2.24 -16.23 -6.90
CA ARG A 67 -2.92 -16.39 -5.60
C ARG A 67 -4.24 -17.14 -5.72
N GLU A 68 -5.00 -16.91 -6.79
CA GLU A 68 -6.25 -17.63 -7.07
C GLU A 68 -5.97 -19.10 -7.36
N GLU A 69 -4.95 -19.40 -8.18
CA GLU A 69 -4.49 -20.78 -8.46
C GLU A 69 -4.02 -21.50 -7.18
N MET A 70 -3.28 -20.82 -6.31
CA MET A 70 -2.85 -21.37 -5.02
C MET A 70 -4.01 -21.66 -4.06
N MET A 71 -5.16 -20.99 -4.19
CA MET A 71 -6.33 -21.26 -3.36
C MET A 71 -7.19 -22.42 -3.88
N ILE A 72 -6.99 -22.83 -5.13
CA ILE A 72 -7.70 -23.95 -5.77
C ILE A 72 -6.97 -25.28 -5.54
N MET A 73 -5.67 -25.24 -5.19
CA MET A 73 -4.90 -26.41 -4.71
C MET A 73 -5.19 -26.72 -3.24
#